data_AF-A0A831T8J8-F1
#
_entry.id   AF-A0A831T8J8-F1
#
_cell.length_a   1.000
_cell.length_b   1.000
_cell.length_c   1.000
_cell.angle_alpha   90.00
_cell.angle_beta   90.00
_cell.angle_gamma   90.00
#
_symmetry.space_group_name_H-M   'P 1'
#
loop_
_entity.id
_entity.type
_entity.pdbx_description
1 polymer ?
#
loop_
_entity_poly.entity_id
_entity_poly.type
_entity_poly.pdbx_seq_one_letter_code
_entity_poly.pdbx_strand_id
1 'polypeptide(L)'
;MGALLQDLRYGVRLLVKDGGFTAVAMLSLALGIGATTAVFSMVNAVLLQPLPYKEPDRLVSITGNKQEMNIREMTASLPDLEDWRNQSRLFEDFASYYGWIVNLTGDGEPERIQGARISANLFS
;
A
#
# COMPACT_ATOMS: atom_id res chain seq x y z
N MET A 1 20.28 -43.08 7.39
CA MET A 1 19.28 -42.49 6.45
C MET A 1 17.97 -43.28 6.36
N GLY A 2 17.95 -44.60 6.54
CA GLY A 2 16.70 -45.39 6.41
C GLY A 2 15.61 -45.10 7.44
N ALA A 3 15.97 -44.80 8.69
CA ALA A 3 15.00 -44.55 9.76
C ALA A 3 14.12 -43.31 9.48
N LEU A 4 14.72 -42.19 9.06
CA LEU A 4 14.00 -40.93 8.80
C LEU A 4 13.01 -41.05 7.63
N LEU A 5 13.39 -41.81 6.59
CA LEU A 5 12.50 -42.14 5.46
C LEU A 5 11.35 -43.07 5.88
N GLN A 6 11.62 -44.01 6.78
CA GLN A 6 10.61 -44.90 7.33
C GLN A 6 9.61 -44.15 8.21
N ASP A 7 10.09 -43.22 9.04
CA ASP A 7 9.26 -42.37 9.90
C ASP A 7 8.37 -41.44 9.07
N LEU A 8 8.90 -40.79 8.02
CA LEU A 8 8.12 -39.97 7.09
C LEU A 8 7.02 -40.79 6.39
N ARG A 9 7.37 -41.98 5.88
CA ARG A 9 6.40 -42.86 5.21
C ARG A 9 5.31 -43.35 6.16
N TYR A 10 5.67 -43.63 7.41
CA TYR A 10 4.73 -44.02 8.44
C TYR A 10 3.80 -42.85 8.83
N GLY A 11 4.35 -41.65 9.00
CA GLY A 11 3.58 -40.43 9.27
C GLY A 11 2.58 -40.09 8.17
N VAL A 12 2.98 -40.14 6.90
CA VAL A 12 2.07 -39.93 5.77
C VAL A 12 0.95 -40.97 5.76
N ARG A 13 1.27 -42.25 6.05
CA ARG A 13 0.26 -43.31 6.12
C ARG A 13 -0.76 -43.07 7.24
N LEU A 14 -0.32 -42.50 8.37
CA LEU A 14 -1.19 -42.14 9.48
C LEU A 14 -2.15 -40.99 9.10
N LEU A 15 -1.63 -39.95 8.43
CA LEU A 15 -2.41 -38.82 7.95
C LEU A 15 -3.49 -39.22 6.94
N VAL A 16 -3.15 -40.14 6.01
CA VAL A 16 -4.12 -40.67 5.03
C VAL A 16 -5.18 -41.56 5.70
N LYS A 17 -4.79 -42.31 6.75
CA LYS A 17 -5.72 -43.18 7.49
C LYS A 17 -6.77 -42.38 8.27
N ASP A 18 -6.42 -41.21 8.78
CA ASP A 18 -7.31 -40.34 9.57
C ASP A 18 -7.59 -39.01 8.84
N GLY A 19 -8.17 -39.12 7.64
CA GLY A 19 -8.33 -38.01 6.71
C GLY A 19 -9.21 -36.86 7.20
N GLY A 20 -10.20 -37.13 8.07
CA GLY A 20 -11.09 -36.10 8.62
C GLY A 20 -10.35 -35.17 9.58
N PHE A 21 -9.64 -35.73 10.57
CA PHE A 21 -8.81 -34.95 11.49
C PHE A 21 -7.70 -34.21 10.74
N THR A 22 -7.03 -34.91 9.82
CA THR A 22 -5.96 -34.33 9.00
C THR A 22 -6.45 -33.13 8.18
N ALA A 23 -7.64 -33.21 7.58
CA ALA A 23 -8.21 -32.10 6.82
C ALA A 23 -8.46 -30.86 7.70
N VAL A 24 -9.05 -31.04 8.88
CA VAL A 24 -9.30 -29.93 9.82
C VAL A 24 -7.98 -29.30 10.29
N ALA A 25 -6.99 -30.13 10.63
CA ALA A 25 -5.67 -29.66 11.03
C ALA A 25 -4.97 -28.87 9.90
N MET A 26 -5.00 -29.38 8.65
CA MET A 26 -4.44 -28.69 7.49
C MET A 26 -5.13 -27.36 7.22
N LEU A 27 -6.47 -27.32 7.26
CA LEU A 27 -7.22 -26.07 7.06
C LEU A 27 -6.91 -25.05 8.15
N SER A 28 -6.81 -25.48 9.40
CA SER A 28 -6.49 -24.60 10.53
C SER A 28 -5.08 -24.00 10.38
N LEU A 29 -4.10 -24.82 10.01
CA LEU A 29 -2.74 -24.37 9.73
C LEU A 29 -2.69 -23.43 8.51
N ALA A 30 -3.36 -23.79 7.41
CA ALA A 30 -3.41 -22.99 6.20
C ALA A 30 -4.03 -21.61 6.45
N LEU A 31 -5.11 -21.54 7.22
CA LEU A 31 -5.74 -20.27 7.60
C LEU A 31 -4.84 -19.44 8.51
N GLY A 32 -4.19 -20.04 9.51
CA GLY A 32 -3.25 -19.32 10.38
C GLY A 32 -2.07 -18.74 9.60
N ILE A 33 -1.42 -19.58 8.79
CA ILE A 33 -0.27 -19.17 7.96
C ILE A 33 -0.71 -18.12 6.93
N GLY A 34 -1.83 -18.36 6.25
CA GLY A 34 -2.37 -17.46 5.24
C GLY A 34 -2.76 -16.10 5.81
N ALA A 35 -3.43 -16.06 6.97
CA ALA A 35 -3.82 -14.82 7.61
C ALA A 35 -2.59 -13.98 8.03
N THR A 36 -1.60 -14.59 8.68
CA THR A 36 -0.36 -13.89 9.05
C THR A 36 0.39 -13.39 7.81
N THR A 37 0.48 -14.21 6.76
CA THR A 37 1.14 -13.86 5.50
C THR A 37 0.40 -12.74 4.76
N ALA A 38 -0.93 -12.74 4.77
CA ALA A 38 -1.75 -11.72 4.12
C ALA A 38 -1.60 -10.37 4.81
N VAL A 39 -1.66 -10.34 6.15
CA VAL A 39 -1.44 -9.11 6.93
C VAL A 39 -0.04 -8.58 6.67
N PHE A 40 1.00 -9.42 6.72
CA PHE A 40 2.37 -8.97 6.46
C PHE A 40 2.57 -8.51 5.01
N SER A 41 1.96 -9.19 4.04
CA SER A 41 1.99 -8.78 2.62
C SER A 41 1.35 -7.42 2.41
N MET A 42 0.20 -7.16 3.04
CA MET A 42 -0.47 -5.86 2.98
C MET A 42 0.38 -4.77 3.63
N VAL A 43 0.91 -5.01 4.83
CA VAL A 43 1.81 -4.09 5.53
C VAL A 43 3.04 -3.81 4.68
N ASN A 44 3.62 -4.84 4.06
CA ASN A 44 4.76 -4.66 3.19
C ASN A 44 4.42 -3.81 1.97
N ALA A 45 3.32 -4.10 1.27
CA ALA A 45 2.92 -3.36 0.08
C ALA A 45 2.51 -1.90 0.37
N VAL A 46 1.93 -1.62 1.54
CA VAL A 46 1.39 -0.30 1.88
C VAL A 46 2.35 0.56 2.70
N LEU A 47 3.12 -0.03 3.62
CA LEU A 47 3.92 0.71 4.60
C LEU A 47 5.43 0.54 4.42
N LEU A 48 5.91 -0.64 4.00
CA LEU A 48 7.34 -0.93 3.99
C LEU A 48 7.99 -0.86 2.62
N GLN A 49 7.22 -1.14 1.56
CA GLN A 49 7.72 -1.05 0.20
C GLN A 49 8.00 0.42 -0.09
N PRO A 50 9.28 0.77 -0.35
CA PRO A 50 9.62 2.16 -0.61
C PRO A 50 8.83 2.65 -1.81
N LEU A 51 8.27 3.86 -1.68
CA LEU A 51 7.66 4.52 -2.82
C LEU A 51 8.70 4.62 -3.95
N PRO A 52 8.29 4.49 -5.23
CA PRO A 52 9.20 4.51 -6.37
C PRO A 52 9.69 5.92 -6.69
N TYR A 53 10.21 6.62 -5.68
CA TYR A 53 10.84 7.93 -5.77
C TYR A 53 12.29 7.82 -5.33
N LYS A 54 13.11 8.78 -5.76
CA LYS A 54 14.48 8.91 -5.28
C LYS A 54 14.45 9.33 -3.80
N GLU A 55 15.20 8.63 -2.96
CA GLU A 55 15.30 8.90 -1.50
C GLU A 55 13.93 8.95 -0.80
N PRO A 56 13.15 7.85 -0.83
CA PRO A 56 11.77 7.80 -0.34
C PRO A 56 11.65 8.08 1.17
N ASP A 57 12.72 7.87 1.94
CA ASP A 57 12.84 8.15 3.37
C ASP A 57 12.90 9.66 3.69
N ARG A 58 13.16 10.51 2.69
CA ARG A 58 13.19 11.98 2.83
C ARG A 58 11.87 12.65 2.43
N LEU A 59 10.89 11.90 1.96
CA LEU A 59 9.60 12.44 1.52
C LEU A 59 8.66 12.67 2.70
N VAL A 60 7.98 13.82 2.70
CA VAL A 60 6.93 14.15 3.66
C VAL A 60 5.71 14.72 2.95
N SER A 61 4.52 14.42 3.47
CA SER A 61 3.28 15.05 3.02
C SER A 61 2.99 16.28 3.87
N ILE A 62 2.71 17.40 3.21
CA ILE A 62 2.42 18.67 3.87
C ILE A 62 0.98 19.08 3.53
N THR A 63 0.20 19.33 4.58
CA THR A 63 -1.19 19.77 4.47
C THR A 63 -1.42 21.00 5.34
N GLY A 64 -2.35 21.87 4.93
CA GLY A 64 -2.76 23.01 5.74
C GLY A 64 -3.68 22.60 6.90
N ASN A 65 -3.76 23.47 7.91
CA ASN A 65 -4.76 23.35 8.97
C ASN A 65 -5.56 24.64 9.04
N LYS A 66 -6.88 24.55 9.20
CA LYS A 66 -7.76 25.71 9.36
C LYS A 66 -8.43 25.66 10.73
N GLN A 67 -7.70 26.19 11.72
CA GLN A 67 -8.07 26.12 13.14
C GLN A 67 -9.45 26.72 13.41
N GLU A 68 -9.79 27.84 12.78
CA GLU A 68 -11.09 28.52 12.93
C GLU A 68 -12.29 27.64 12.59
N MET A 69 -12.12 26.69 11.66
CA MET A 69 -13.15 25.73 11.27
C MET A 69 -12.94 24.34 11.87
N ASN A 70 -11.94 24.18 12.74
CA ASN A 70 -11.52 22.89 13.29
C ASN A 70 -11.23 21.83 12.20
N ILE A 71 -10.71 22.25 11.05
CA ILE A 71 -10.35 21.36 9.94
C ILE A 71 -8.85 21.10 9.99
N ARG A 72 -8.51 19.82 10.08
CA ARG A 72 -7.14 19.31 9.91
C ARG A 72 -6.97 18.76 8.51
N GLU A 73 -5.73 18.75 8.02
CA GLU A 73 -5.38 18.18 6.71
C GLU A 73 -6.14 18.84 5.54
N MET A 74 -6.33 20.15 5.61
CA MET A 74 -6.90 20.91 4.52
C MET A 74 -5.93 20.91 3.33
N THR A 75 -6.45 20.62 2.14
CA THR A 75 -5.68 20.71 0.91
C THR A 75 -5.11 22.12 0.74
N ALA A 76 -3.81 22.20 0.49
CA ALA A 76 -3.14 23.46 0.22
C ALA A 76 -3.66 24.09 -1.07
N SER A 77 -3.85 25.41 -1.06
CA SER A 77 -4.12 26.15 -2.30
C SER A 77 -2.83 26.34 -3.10
N LEU A 78 -2.96 26.68 -4.39
CA LEU A 78 -1.79 26.98 -5.21
C LEU A 78 -0.94 28.14 -4.65
N PRO A 79 -1.54 29.24 -4.14
CA PRO A 79 -0.78 30.27 -3.42
C PRO A 79 -0.02 29.74 -2.21
N ASP A 80 -0.63 28.86 -1.39
CA ASP A 80 0.05 28.28 -0.22
C ASP A 80 1.30 27.50 -0.64
N LEU A 81 1.22 26.75 -1.74
CA LEU A 81 2.36 26.01 -2.30
C LEU A 81 3.49 26.95 -2.74
N GLU A 82 3.14 28.07 -3.37
CA GLU A 82 4.12 29.06 -3.82
C GLU A 82 4.78 29.77 -2.63
N ASP A 83 3.99 30.10 -1.61
CA ASP A 83 4.51 30.63 -0.34
C ASP A 83 5.46 29.64 0.33
N TRP A 84 5.12 28.35 0.40
CA TRP A 84 5.99 27.32 0.99
C TRP A 84 7.31 27.17 0.23
N ARG A 85 7.26 27.17 -1.11
CA ARG A 85 8.46 27.13 -1.95
C ARG A 85 9.37 28.34 -1.72
N ASN A 86 8.79 29.53 -1.59
CA ASN A 86 9.54 30.78 -1.44
C ASN A 86 10.08 31.00 -0.02
N GLN A 87 9.41 30.47 1.00
CA GLN A 87 9.72 30.75 2.41
C GLN A 87 10.47 29.59 3.11
N SER A 88 10.33 28.35 2.64
CA SER A 88 11.00 27.21 3.23
C SER A 88 12.49 27.18 2.90
N ARG A 89 13.32 26.81 3.88
CA ARG A 89 14.73 26.46 3.69
C ARG A 89 15.06 25.03 4.11
N LEU A 90 14.05 24.27 4.56
CA LEU A 90 14.22 22.92 5.10
C LEU A 90 14.00 21.84 4.06
N PHE A 91 13.26 22.16 3.00
CA PHE A 91 12.90 21.22 1.93
C PHE A 91 13.66 21.57 0.65
N GLU A 92 14.08 20.52 -0.06
CA GLU A 92 14.85 20.64 -1.31
C GLU A 92 13.96 21.11 -2.47
N ASP A 93 12.75 20.57 -2.55
CA ASP A 93 11.72 20.96 -3.53
C ASP A 93 10.33 20.62 -2.97
N PHE A 94 9.30 21.18 -3.59
CA PHE A 94 7.90 20.87 -3.32
C PHE A 94 7.22 20.41 -4.60
N ALA A 95 6.59 19.24 -4.57
CA ALA A 95 5.69 18.79 -5.61
C ALA A 95 4.25 18.83 -5.11
N SER A 96 3.29 18.96 -6.03
CA SER A 96 1.87 18.93 -5.70
C SER A 96 1.15 17.86 -6.50
N TYR A 97 0.13 17.27 -5.88
CA TYR A 97 -0.81 16.40 -6.56
C TYR A 97 -2.22 16.71 -6.06
N TYR A 98 -3.20 16.57 -6.94
CA TYR A 98 -4.61 16.73 -6.62
C TYR A 98 -5.40 15.66 -7.36
N GLY A 99 -6.01 14.74 -6.60
CA GLY A 99 -6.86 13.69 -7.14
C GLY A 99 -8.07 14.29 -7.86
N TRP A 100 -8.32 13.83 -9.08
CA TRP A 100 -9.41 14.33 -9.89
C TRP A 100 -10.10 13.17 -10.62
N ILE A 101 -11.42 13.06 -10.45
CA ILE A 101 -12.22 12.12 -11.21
C ILE A 101 -12.75 12.83 -12.45
N VAL A 102 -12.47 12.28 -13.63
CA VAL A 102 -12.89 12.84 -14.91
C VAL A 102 -13.72 11.84 -15.69
N ASN A 103 -14.70 12.35 -16.44
CA ASN A 103 -15.39 11.55 -17.45
C ASN A 103 -14.63 11.74 -18.76
N LEU A 104 -13.97 10.69 -19.22
CA LEU A 104 -13.31 10.63 -20.51
C LEU A 104 -14.37 10.37 -21.58
N THR A 105 -14.49 11.29 -22.52
CA THR A 105 -15.41 11.21 -23.66
C THR A 105 -14.61 11.20 -24.96
N GLY A 106 -15.17 10.58 -26.01
CA GLY A 106 -14.54 10.43 -27.31
C GLY A 106 -15.45 9.62 -28.24
N ASP A 107 -14.86 8.83 -29.14
CA ASP A 107 -15.61 7.88 -29.97
C ASP A 107 -15.94 6.62 -29.15
N GLY A 108 -16.95 6.70 -28.29
CA GLY A 108 -17.41 5.60 -27.44
C GLY A 108 -18.27 6.03 -26.26
N GLU A 109 -18.65 5.06 -25.43
CA GLU A 109 -19.35 5.34 -24.18
C GLU A 109 -18.44 6.10 -23.20
N PRO A 110 -18.94 7.17 -22.55
CA PRO A 110 -18.17 7.90 -21.56
C PRO A 110 -17.66 7.00 -20.43
N GLU A 111 -16.37 7.07 -20.14
CA GLU A 111 -15.75 6.32 -19.06
C GLU A 111 -15.36 7.24 -17.91
N ARG A 112 -15.72 6.87 -16.68
CA ARG A 112 -15.32 7.60 -15.48
C ARG A 112 -13.98 7.08 -14.99
N ILE A 113 -12.93 7.89 -15.12
CA ILE A 113 -11.57 7.53 -14.73
C ILE A 113 -11.10 8.34 -13.51
N GLN A 114 -10.27 7.72 -12.68
CA GLN A 114 -9.54 8.42 -11.62
C GLN A 114 -8.19 8.89 -12.19
N GLY A 115 -7.94 10.19 -12.10
CA GLY A 115 -6.66 10.80 -12.44
C GLY A 115 -6.14 11.66 -11.30
N ALA A 116 -4.98 12.28 -11.53
CA ALA A 116 -4.44 13.30 -10.66
C ALA A 116 -3.85 14.43 -11.52
N ARG A 117 -4.06 15.67 -11.10
CA ARG A 117 -3.28 16.80 -11.57
C ARG A 117 -2.02 16.87 -10.73
N ILE A 118 -0.87 16.94 -11.36
CA ILE A 118 0.43 16.89 -10.69
C ILE A 118 1.31 18.04 -11.16
N SER A 119 2.23 18.49 -10.31
CA SER A 119 3.30 19.38 -10.75
C SER A 119 4.33 18.62 -11.59
N ALA A 120 4.99 19.32 -12.53
CA ALA A 120 5.92 18.70 -13.47
C ALA A 120 7.10 17.97 -12.80
N ASN A 121 7.49 18.41 -11.61
CA ASN A 121 8.60 17.88 -10.82
C ASN A 121 8.21 16.68 -9.92
N LEU A 122 6.96 16.21 -9.91
CA LEU A 122 6.52 15.16 -8.98
C LEU A 122 7.34 13.86 -9.06
N PHE A 123 7.82 13.48 -10.24
CA PHE A 123 8.55 12.22 -10.46
C PHE A 123 10.07 12.40 -10.64
N SER A 124 10.61 13.59 -10.39
CA SER A 124 12.03 13.92 -10.62
C SER A 124 12.92 13.58 -9.43
#